data_AF-A0A9E6WD76-F1
#
_entry.id   AF-A0A9E6WD76-F1
#
_cell.length_a   1.000
_cell.length_b   1.000
_cell.length_c   1.000
_cell.angle_alpha   90.00
_cell.angle_beta   90.00
_cell.angle_gamma   90.00
#
_symmetry.space_group_name_H-M   'P 1'
#
loop_
_entity.id
_entity.type
_entity.pdbx_description
1 polymer ?
#
loop_
_entity_poly.entity_id
_entity_poly.type
_entity_poly.pdbx_seq_one_letter_code
_entity_poly.pdbx_strand_id
1 'polypeptide(L)'
;MSDIFTNFPAGLQLWPQARLRSRNLHEGYNFSLLENSSDTYHFSVLAGPSHVRNIFDTFAENMPEEAFFILEFYTTEPNAKETESPTPTIHYSPYMPTVEILEIIAPYWDRLMHDGFVGFGLANNRSSQEMFYSEEKVLTFFTDNHLRLTNQLAESRVPHRPELLLHTELGHDHLSLLCLERENLPEELRDFSDRDLDYAHFCRELIDRLEMYPVEESLSFFFSRKEQKMIEEILSQHPGYEEFAEDDFGALLLDWNEFVQECCTNFEGDLWEYRMGLQLRDILHHVLCACEEPLKSRILEVLKEPDEKFRQILIDNRKRLDGPGTSSPEEHFWYNGVIRNAGHELRRDLIRDGWYKP
;
A
#
# COMPACT_ATOMS: atom_id res chain seq x y z
N MET A 1 17.16 -18.34 28.00
CA MET A 1 15.95 -18.83 27.31
C MET A 1 15.10 -17.59 27.09
N SER A 2 14.95 -17.13 25.85
CA SER A 2 14.15 -15.95 25.54
C SER A 2 12.69 -16.31 25.67
N ASP A 3 12.04 -15.75 26.69
CA ASP A 3 10.62 -15.97 26.96
C ASP A 3 9.83 -14.96 26.10
N ILE A 4 9.76 -15.22 24.79
CA ILE A 4 8.98 -14.41 23.83
C ILE A 4 7.53 -14.23 24.31
N PHE A 5 7.03 -15.17 25.12
CA PHE A 5 5.72 -15.09 25.77
C PHE A 5 5.58 -13.94 26.76
N THR A 6 6.66 -13.53 27.41
CA THR A 6 6.65 -12.38 28.33
C THR A 6 6.76 -11.05 27.60
N ASN A 7 7.10 -11.07 26.31
CA ASN A 7 7.32 -9.89 25.48
C ASN A 7 6.63 -10.07 24.12
N PHE A 8 5.37 -10.51 24.13
CA PHE A 8 4.53 -10.60 22.93
C PHE A 8 3.64 -9.36 22.85
N PRO A 9 3.28 -8.90 21.65
CA PRO A 9 2.31 -7.81 21.50
C PRO A 9 1.01 -8.11 22.26
N ALA A 10 0.50 -7.13 23.01
CA ALA A 10 -0.63 -7.34 23.92
C ALA A 10 -1.92 -7.75 23.18
N GLY A 11 -2.10 -7.24 21.96
CA GLY A 11 -3.24 -7.53 21.10
C GLY A 11 -3.20 -8.91 20.43
N LEU A 12 -2.19 -9.75 20.69
CA LEU A 12 -2.16 -11.12 20.18
C LEU A 12 -2.31 -12.15 21.29
N GLN A 13 -3.39 -12.94 21.22
CA GLN A 13 -3.67 -13.99 22.19
C GLN A 13 -3.65 -15.38 21.55
N LEU A 14 -2.60 -16.16 21.85
CA LEU A 14 -2.53 -17.56 21.43
C LEU A 14 -3.58 -18.42 22.15
N TRP A 15 -4.26 -19.27 21.38
CA TRP A 15 -5.22 -20.24 21.90
C TRP A 15 -4.57 -21.18 22.91
N PRO A 16 -5.32 -21.71 23.90
CA PRO A 16 -4.76 -22.59 24.92
C PRO A 16 -3.98 -23.80 24.35
N GLN A 17 -4.43 -24.36 23.23
CA GLN A 17 -3.79 -25.49 22.56
C GLN A 17 -2.48 -25.10 21.85
N ALA A 18 -2.40 -23.87 21.34
CA ALA A 18 -1.22 -23.32 20.68
C ALA A 18 -0.07 -23.03 21.67
N ARG A 19 -0.40 -22.70 22.93
CA ARG A 19 0.59 -22.39 23.99
C ARG A 19 1.61 -23.48 24.28
N LEU A 20 1.28 -24.74 23.97
CA LEU A 20 2.24 -25.85 24.13
C LEU A 20 3.27 -25.86 23.00
N ARG A 21 2.83 -25.63 21.76
CA ARG A 21 3.70 -25.58 20.56
C ARG A 21 4.52 -24.29 20.53
N SER A 22 4.02 -23.25 21.18
CA SER A 22 4.64 -21.94 21.15
C SER A 22 5.96 -21.84 21.91
N ARG A 23 6.31 -22.84 22.73
CA ARG A 23 7.66 -22.96 23.34
C ARG A 23 8.80 -23.01 22.32
N ASN A 24 8.46 -23.33 21.06
CA ASN A 24 9.40 -23.35 19.95
C ASN A 24 9.43 -22.03 19.16
N LEU A 25 8.59 -21.05 19.51
CA LEU A 25 8.66 -19.72 18.93
C LEU A 25 9.95 -19.06 19.40
N HIS A 26 10.74 -18.61 18.44
CA HIS A 26 12.00 -17.95 18.69
C HIS A 26 12.16 -16.79 17.70
N GLU A 27 12.70 -15.68 18.20
CA GLU A 27 12.98 -14.52 17.35
C GLU A 27 13.97 -14.92 16.27
N GLY A 28 13.75 -14.39 15.09
CA GLY A 28 14.58 -14.63 13.93
C GLY A 28 13.89 -14.19 12.65
N TYR A 29 14.61 -14.34 11.56
CA TYR A 29 14.08 -14.07 10.23
C TYR A 29 14.32 -15.23 9.27
N ASN A 30 13.44 -15.37 8.29
CA ASN A 30 13.66 -16.13 7.08
C ASN A 30 13.43 -15.23 5.87
N PHE A 31 13.97 -15.57 4.71
CA PHE A 31 13.73 -14.83 3.49
C PHE A 31 13.79 -15.71 2.24
N SER A 32 13.09 -15.29 1.21
CA SER A 32 13.07 -15.94 -0.10
C SER A 32 13.03 -14.89 -1.21
N LEU A 33 13.28 -15.31 -2.44
CA LEU A 33 12.97 -14.47 -3.60
C LEU A 33 11.45 -14.28 -3.66
N LEU A 34 10.99 -13.06 -3.97
CA LEU A 34 9.58 -12.75 -4.15
C LEU A 34 9.06 -13.48 -5.40
N GLU A 35 7.87 -14.06 -5.31
CA GLU A 35 7.25 -14.74 -6.45
C GLU A 35 7.07 -13.76 -7.62
N ASN A 36 7.36 -14.23 -8.84
CA ASN A 36 7.30 -13.43 -10.06
C ASN A 36 8.23 -12.19 -10.08
N SER A 37 9.26 -12.17 -9.22
CA SER A 37 10.37 -11.21 -9.29
C SER A 37 11.71 -11.92 -9.50
N SER A 38 12.65 -11.25 -10.17
CA SER A 38 13.99 -11.78 -10.43
C SER A 38 15.04 -11.35 -9.39
N ASP A 39 14.72 -10.31 -8.63
CA ASP A 39 15.69 -9.52 -7.87
C ASP A 39 15.12 -8.92 -6.57
N THR A 40 13.82 -9.03 -6.33
CA THR A 40 13.21 -8.65 -5.05
C THR A 40 13.17 -9.84 -4.10
N TYR A 41 13.53 -9.59 -2.84
CA TYR A 41 13.47 -10.54 -1.75
C TYR A 41 12.38 -10.17 -0.76
N HIS A 42 11.66 -11.17 -0.28
CA HIS A 42 10.69 -11.07 0.80
C HIS A 42 11.28 -11.66 2.08
N PHE A 43 11.24 -10.91 3.17
CA PHE A 43 11.66 -11.36 4.50
C PHE A 43 10.44 -11.49 5.40
N SER A 44 10.44 -12.53 6.24
CA SER A 44 9.52 -12.66 7.37
C SER A 44 10.32 -12.67 8.65
N VAL A 45 9.99 -11.77 9.58
CA VAL A 45 10.75 -11.52 10.80
C VAL A 45 9.81 -11.61 12.00
N LEU A 46 10.13 -12.52 12.91
CA LEU A 46 9.52 -12.59 14.23
C LEU A 46 10.44 -11.92 15.24
N ALA A 47 9.98 -10.84 15.85
CA ALA A 47 10.72 -10.08 16.86
C ALA A 47 9.77 -9.60 17.95
N GLY A 48 10.25 -9.51 19.19
CA GLY A 48 9.51 -8.91 20.28
C GLY A 48 9.41 -7.39 20.15
N PRO A 49 8.42 -6.73 20.81
CA PRO A 49 8.15 -5.29 20.75
C PRO A 49 9.40 -4.40 20.85
N SER A 50 10.27 -4.67 21.82
CA SER A 50 11.52 -3.91 22.01
C SER A 50 12.49 -4.01 20.84
N HIS A 51 12.55 -5.16 20.15
CA HIS A 51 13.38 -5.32 18.96
C HIS A 51 12.71 -4.74 17.72
N VAL A 52 11.38 -4.83 17.59
CA VAL A 52 10.62 -4.22 16.49
C VAL A 52 10.92 -2.74 16.38
N ARG A 53 10.93 -2.00 17.49
CA ARG A 53 11.31 -0.58 17.49
C ARG A 53 12.71 -0.33 16.96
N ASN A 54 13.69 -1.07 17.47
CA ASN A 54 15.08 -0.91 17.03
C ASN A 54 15.25 -1.24 15.54
N ILE A 55 14.57 -2.28 15.06
CA ILE A 55 14.57 -2.66 13.64
C ILE A 55 13.93 -1.55 12.81
N PHE A 56 12.80 -0.99 13.27
CA PHE A 56 12.08 0.08 12.60
C PHE A 56 12.95 1.35 12.49
N ASP A 57 13.53 1.80 13.61
CA ASP A 57 14.40 2.97 13.66
C ASP A 57 15.63 2.77 12.75
N THR A 58 16.29 1.60 12.83
CA THR A 58 17.44 1.26 11.98
C THR A 58 17.06 1.23 10.50
N PHE A 59 15.88 0.72 10.16
CA PHE A 59 15.38 0.69 8.79
C PHE A 59 15.13 2.11 8.28
N ALA A 60 14.44 2.94 9.06
CA ALA A 60 14.14 4.33 8.73
C ALA A 60 15.40 5.19 8.57
N GLU A 61 16.42 5.02 9.41
CA GLU A 61 17.73 5.71 9.26
C GLU A 61 18.45 5.37 7.94
N ASN A 62 18.11 4.21 7.35
CA ASN A 62 18.73 3.70 6.14
C ASN A 62 17.91 3.95 4.88
N MET A 63 16.71 4.49 5.03
CA MET A 63 15.86 4.90 3.95
C MET A 63 16.33 6.22 3.31
N PRO A 64 15.86 6.52 2.09
CA PRO A 64 16.03 7.85 1.50
C PRO A 64 15.43 8.97 2.37
N GLU A 65 15.74 10.23 2.01
CA GLU A 65 15.26 11.42 2.74
C GLU A 65 13.73 11.47 2.85
N GLU A 66 13.03 10.94 1.86
CA GLU A 66 11.57 10.86 1.81
C GLU A 66 11.08 9.41 1.82
N ALA A 67 9.91 9.21 2.40
CA ALA A 67 9.20 7.94 2.50
C ALA A 67 7.70 8.21 2.51
N PHE A 68 6.90 7.17 2.34
CA PHE A 68 5.50 7.18 2.74
C PHE A 68 5.26 6.19 3.88
N PHE A 69 4.33 6.55 4.76
CA PHE A 69 3.88 5.74 5.87
C PHE A 69 2.68 4.89 5.44
N ILE A 70 2.67 3.64 5.85
CA ILE A 70 1.57 2.70 5.60
C ILE A 70 0.83 2.50 6.91
N LEU A 71 -0.50 2.58 6.89
CA LEU A 71 -1.37 2.29 8.03
C LEU A 71 -2.51 1.38 7.58
N GLU A 72 -2.67 0.25 8.26
CA GLU A 72 -3.70 -0.75 7.99
C GLU A 72 -4.56 -0.92 9.24
N PHE A 73 -5.88 -0.75 9.12
CA PHE A 73 -6.82 -1.04 10.22
C PHE A 73 -8.25 -1.15 9.71
N TYR A 74 -9.14 -1.70 10.54
CA TYR A 74 -10.57 -1.82 10.23
C TYR A 74 -11.29 -0.47 10.38
N THR A 75 -11.80 0.07 9.27
CA THR A 75 -12.53 1.36 9.26
C THR A 75 -14.02 1.22 9.53
N THR A 76 -14.58 0.02 9.33
CA THR A 76 -16.00 -0.28 9.47
C THR A 76 -16.25 -1.32 10.55
N GLU A 77 -17.29 -1.09 11.35
CA GLU A 77 -17.80 -2.14 12.24
C GLU A 77 -18.46 -3.26 11.40
N PRO A 78 -18.19 -4.54 11.69
CA PRO A 78 -18.78 -5.65 10.96
C PRO A 78 -20.31 -5.57 11.01
N ASN A 79 -20.93 -5.33 9.86
CA ASN A 79 -22.37 -5.30 9.74
C ASN A 79 -22.89 -6.74 9.73
N ALA A 80 -23.73 -7.12 10.69
CA ALA A 80 -24.26 -8.48 10.83
C ALA A 80 -25.08 -9.00 9.62
N LYS A 81 -25.30 -8.16 8.60
CA LYS A 81 -25.98 -8.50 7.34
C LYS A 81 -25.02 -8.76 6.18
N GLU A 82 -23.75 -8.42 6.30
CA GLU A 82 -22.74 -8.67 5.29
C GLU A 82 -22.23 -10.10 5.43
N THR A 83 -22.21 -10.82 4.31
CA THR A 83 -21.75 -12.22 4.24
C THR A 83 -20.24 -12.33 4.13
N GLU A 84 -19.55 -11.23 3.86
CA GLU A 84 -18.10 -11.16 3.76
C GLU A 84 -17.52 -10.69 5.09
N SER A 85 -16.44 -11.34 5.52
CA SER A 85 -15.68 -10.89 6.68
C SER A 85 -15.16 -9.48 6.39
N PRO A 86 -15.21 -8.54 7.36
CA PRO A 86 -14.60 -7.24 7.16
C PRO A 86 -13.12 -7.43 6.85
N THR A 87 -12.60 -6.65 5.92
CA THR A 87 -11.18 -6.55 5.60
C THR A 87 -10.64 -5.22 6.12
N PRO A 88 -9.38 -5.18 6.58
CA PRO A 88 -8.79 -3.91 6.97
C PRO A 88 -8.62 -3.01 5.75
N THR A 89 -8.64 -1.70 5.98
CA THR A 89 -8.37 -0.69 4.96
C THR A 89 -6.93 -0.23 5.09
N ILE A 90 -6.18 -0.24 3.99
CA ILE A 90 -4.81 0.26 3.91
C ILE A 90 -4.87 1.75 3.55
N HIS A 91 -4.04 2.56 4.19
CA HIS A 91 -3.88 3.98 3.92
C HIS A 91 -2.41 4.29 3.72
N TYR A 92 -2.09 5.14 2.74
CA TYR A 92 -0.75 5.67 2.52
C TYR A 92 -0.72 7.17 2.83
N SER A 93 0.34 7.63 3.47
CA SER A 93 0.67 9.07 3.46
C SER A 93 1.23 9.45 2.08
N PRO A 94 1.26 10.74 1.71
CA PRO A 94 2.12 11.18 0.63
C PRO A 94 3.60 10.92 0.98
N TYR A 95 4.46 11.01 -0.05
CA TYR A 95 5.90 11.08 0.18
C TYR A 95 6.22 12.35 0.97
N MET A 96 6.91 12.17 2.09
CA MET A 96 7.30 13.25 2.99
C MET A 96 8.62 12.90 3.70
N PRO A 97 9.30 13.86 4.33
CA PRO A 97 10.57 13.60 5.00
C PRO A 97 10.44 12.48 6.04
N THR A 98 11.30 11.47 5.96
CA THR A 98 11.25 10.30 6.85
C THR A 98 11.27 10.73 8.32
N VAL A 99 12.08 11.74 8.67
CA VAL A 99 12.17 12.28 10.03
C VAL A 99 10.83 12.86 10.52
N GLU A 100 10.07 13.52 9.64
CA GLU A 100 8.77 14.10 9.99
C GLU A 100 7.75 13.01 10.28
N ILE A 101 7.73 11.93 9.49
CA ILE A 101 6.90 10.74 9.77
C ILE A 101 7.22 10.19 11.16
N LEU A 102 8.52 9.98 11.46
CA LEU A 102 8.96 9.44 12.75
C LEU A 102 8.51 10.33 13.92
N GLU A 103 8.61 11.65 13.79
CA GLU A 103 8.16 12.60 14.80
C GLU A 103 6.64 12.56 15.01
N ILE A 104 5.85 12.42 13.94
CA ILE A 104 4.39 12.34 14.00
C ILE A 104 3.92 11.03 14.64
N ILE A 105 4.55 9.89 14.32
CA ILE A 105 4.13 8.57 14.84
C ILE A 105 4.66 8.30 16.25
N ALA A 106 5.71 8.98 16.71
CA ALA A 106 6.34 8.73 18.00
C ALA A 106 5.36 8.68 19.20
N PRO A 107 4.34 9.57 19.31
CA PRO A 107 3.35 9.51 20.38
C PRO A 107 2.37 8.32 20.30
N TYR A 108 2.30 7.66 19.14
CA TYR A 108 1.39 6.55 18.83
C TYR A 108 2.09 5.18 18.87
N TRP A 109 3.43 5.17 18.94
CA TRP A 109 4.27 3.98 18.81
C TRP A 109 3.79 2.77 19.62
N ASP A 110 3.59 2.94 20.93
CA ASP A 110 3.23 1.81 21.80
C ASP A 110 1.85 1.24 21.47
N ARG A 111 0.92 2.08 20.99
CA ARG A 111 -0.41 1.65 20.57
C ARG A 111 -0.37 0.91 19.24
N LEU A 112 0.35 1.45 18.26
CA LEU A 112 0.60 0.81 16.95
C LEU A 112 1.23 -0.58 17.12
N MET A 113 2.24 -0.67 17.98
CA MET A 113 2.99 -1.90 18.24
C MET A 113 2.14 -2.98 18.90
N HIS A 114 1.21 -2.61 19.78
CA HIS A 114 0.50 -3.57 20.62
C HIS A 114 -0.94 -3.87 20.18
N ASP A 115 -1.68 -2.98 19.52
CA ASP A 115 -3.08 -3.24 19.17
C ASP A 115 -3.20 -4.30 18.07
N GLY A 116 -4.01 -5.35 18.29
CA GLY A 116 -4.12 -6.49 17.38
C GLY A 116 -4.80 -6.19 16.04
N PHE A 117 -5.43 -5.02 15.87
CA PHE A 117 -6.15 -4.66 14.65
C PHE A 117 -5.44 -3.60 13.81
N VAL A 118 -4.16 -3.36 14.10
CA VAL A 118 -3.38 -2.32 13.43
C VAL A 118 -2.12 -2.91 12.82
N GLY A 119 -1.97 -2.70 11.52
CA GLY A 119 -0.71 -2.84 10.80
C GLY A 119 -0.12 -1.47 10.46
N PHE A 120 1.21 -1.37 10.40
CA PHE A 120 1.86 -0.14 9.98
C PHE A 120 3.23 -0.40 9.37
N GLY A 121 3.70 0.51 8.54
CA GLY A 121 4.97 0.34 7.84
C GLY A 121 5.54 1.63 7.28
N LEU A 122 6.71 1.50 6.69
CA LEU A 122 7.42 2.57 6.02
C LEU A 122 7.95 2.05 4.70
N ALA A 123 7.76 2.82 3.64
CA ALA A 123 8.14 2.40 2.30
C ALA A 123 8.66 3.57 1.45
N ASN A 124 9.51 3.21 0.51
CA ASN A 124 9.94 4.08 -0.57
C ASN A 124 10.15 3.21 -1.81
N ASN A 125 9.23 3.36 -2.76
CA ASN A 125 9.27 2.56 -3.98
C ASN A 125 10.56 2.86 -4.75
N ARG A 126 10.96 4.12 -4.91
CA ARG A 126 12.19 4.53 -5.65
C ARG A 126 13.46 3.80 -5.20
N SER A 127 13.56 3.47 -3.92
CA SER A 127 14.69 2.73 -3.35
C SER A 127 14.48 1.22 -3.25
N SER A 128 13.27 0.74 -3.57
CA SER A 128 12.81 -0.64 -3.40
C SER A 128 13.02 -1.11 -1.97
N GLN A 129 12.47 -0.35 -1.05
CA GLN A 129 12.50 -0.64 0.38
C GLN A 129 11.10 -0.50 0.93
N GLU A 130 10.59 -1.58 1.50
CA GLU A 130 9.35 -1.58 2.25
C GLU A 130 9.56 -2.44 3.49
N MET A 131 9.08 -1.94 4.62
CA MET A 131 8.95 -2.67 5.86
C MET A 131 7.53 -2.49 6.36
N PHE A 132 6.87 -3.58 6.71
CA PHE A 132 5.52 -3.57 7.22
C PHE A 132 5.40 -4.47 8.45
N TYR A 133 4.76 -3.98 9.50
CA TYR A 133 4.39 -4.73 10.69
C TYR A 133 2.89 -4.92 10.66
N SER A 134 2.44 -6.11 10.28
CA SER A 134 1.02 -6.38 10.05
C SER A 134 0.21 -6.47 11.36
N GLU A 135 -1.11 -6.58 11.23
CA GLU A 135 -2.01 -6.95 12.35
C GLU A 135 -1.60 -8.29 12.99
N GLU A 136 -1.04 -9.20 12.19
CA GLU A 136 -0.42 -10.45 12.63
C GLU A 136 0.89 -10.22 13.38
N LYS A 137 1.34 -9.00 13.62
CA LYS A 137 2.56 -8.67 14.37
C LYS A 137 3.80 -9.45 13.92
N VAL A 138 3.88 -9.67 12.62
CA VAL A 138 5.07 -10.16 11.93
C VAL A 138 5.60 -9.01 11.11
N LEU A 139 6.91 -8.78 11.21
CA LEU A 139 7.60 -7.82 10.35
C LEU A 139 7.85 -8.48 9.00
N THR A 140 7.37 -7.87 7.92
CA THR A 140 7.71 -8.22 6.54
C THR A 140 8.59 -7.15 5.94
N PHE A 141 9.49 -7.55 5.04
CA PHE A 141 10.26 -6.60 4.25
C PHE A 141 10.29 -7.02 2.79
N PHE A 142 10.24 -6.03 1.89
CA PHE A 142 10.54 -6.20 0.48
C PHE A 142 11.76 -5.36 0.13
N THR A 143 12.77 -6.00 -0.47
CA THR A 143 13.99 -5.29 -0.88
C THR A 143 14.72 -5.95 -2.04
N ASP A 144 15.35 -5.14 -2.88
CA ASP A 144 16.31 -5.59 -3.91
C ASP A 144 17.71 -5.88 -3.33
N ASN A 145 17.98 -5.49 -2.08
CA ASN A 145 19.27 -5.59 -1.42
C ASN A 145 19.19 -6.40 -0.13
N HIS A 146 18.94 -7.70 -0.28
CA HIS A 146 18.86 -8.64 0.84
C HIS A 146 20.11 -8.63 1.73
N LEU A 147 21.31 -8.43 1.16
CA LEU A 147 22.55 -8.40 1.95
C LEU A 147 22.58 -7.23 2.93
N ARG A 148 22.14 -6.04 2.51
CA ARG A 148 22.03 -4.87 3.41
C ARG A 148 21.05 -5.15 4.54
N LEU A 149 19.87 -5.68 4.22
CA LEU A 149 18.86 -5.99 5.23
C LEU A 149 19.32 -7.09 6.20
N THR A 150 20.00 -8.13 5.70
CA THR A 150 20.57 -9.17 6.58
C THR A 150 21.60 -8.61 7.56
N ASN A 151 22.41 -7.63 7.13
CA ASN A 151 23.36 -6.95 8.02
C ASN A 151 22.63 -6.13 9.08
N GLN A 152 21.59 -5.37 8.71
CA GLN A 152 20.77 -4.58 9.65
C GLN A 152 20.07 -5.47 10.69
N LEU A 153 19.50 -6.59 10.27
CA LEU A 153 18.88 -7.56 11.17
C LEU A 153 19.92 -8.19 12.11
N ALA A 154 21.13 -8.47 11.61
CA ALA A 154 22.22 -8.97 12.45
C ALA A 154 22.70 -7.93 13.49
N GLU A 155 22.78 -6.64 13.13
CA GLU A 155 23.07 -5.53 14.05
C GLU A 155 21.98 -5.39 15.13
N SER A 156 20.73 -5.62 14.75
CA SER A 156 19.57 -5.71 15.65
C SER A 156 19.48 -7.03 16.43
N ARG A 157 20.48 -7.91 16.30
CA ARG A 157 20.57 -9.22 16.98
C ARG A 157 19.45 -10.19 16.64
N VAL A 158 18.83 -10.05 15.47
CA VAL A 158 17.80 -10.96 14.96
C VAL A 158 18.50 -12.06 14.13
N PRO A 159 18.51 -13.32 14.59
CA PRO A 159 19.24 -14.39 13.91
C PRO A 159 18.49 -14.90 12.67
N HIS A 160 19.22 -15.30 11.63
CA HIS A 160 18.65 -16.05 10.52
C HIS A 160 18.18 -17.44 10.97
N ARG A 161 16.95 -17.82 10.62
CA ARG A 161 16.31 -19.10 10.91
C ARG A 161 15.59 -19.62 9.65
N PRO A 162 16.20 -20.53 8.88
CA PRO A 162 15.56 -21.08 7.67
C PRO A 162 14.24 -21.80 7.95
N GLU A 163 14.11 -22.40 9.14
CA GLU A 163 12.89 -23.06 9.64
C GLU A 163 12.23 -22.18 10.71
N LEU A 164 12.07 -20.89 10.43
CA LEU A 164 11.38 -19.95 11.32
C LEU A 164 9.91 -20.37 11.47
N LEU A 165 9.51 -20.68 12.70
CA LEU A 165 8.10 -20.87 13.06
C LEU A 165 7.48 -19.50 13.34
N LEU A 166 6.52 -19.09 12.52
CA LEU A 166 5.70 -17.91 12.81
C LEU A 166 4.53 -18.29 13.71
N HIS A 167 4.07 -17.35 14.53
CA HIS A 167 2.90 -17.60 15.37
C HIS A 167 1.59 -17.61 14.56
N THR A 168 1.60 -17.07 13.34
CA THR A 168 0.50 -17.18 12.37
C THR A 168 0.22 -18.64 11.97
N GLU A 169 1.18 -19.55 12.14
CA GLU A 169 1.00 -20.99 11.98
C GLU A 169 0.33 -21.67 13.19
N LEU A 170 0.06 -20.89 14.24
CA LEU A 170 -0.58 -21.32 15.47
C LEU A 170 -1.94 -20.63 15.60
N GLY A 171 -2.93 -21.32 16.17
CA GLY A 171 -4.22 -20.70 16.45
C GLY A 171 -4.10 -19.57 17.48
N HIS A 172 -4.57 -18.39 17.11
CA HIS A 172 -4.50 -17.18 17.92
C HIS A 172 -5.67 -16.24 17.57
N ASP A 173 -5.92 -15.27 18.46
CA ASP A 173 -6.92 -14.22 18.31
C ASP A 173 -6.24 -12.85 18.29
N HIS A 174 -6.81 -11.92 17.51
CA HIS A 174 -6.45 -10.51 17.53
C HIS A 174 -7.38 -9.77 18.48
N LEU A 175 -6.83 -8.90 19.32
CA LEU A 175 -7.52 -8.17 20.36
C LEU A 175 -7.17 -6.68 20.27
N SER A 176 -8.20 -5.84 20.38
CA SER A 176 -7.98 -4.42 20.61
C SER A 176 -7.44 -4.23 22.02
N LEU A 177 -6.63 -3.19 22.22
CA LEU A 177 -6.18 -2.78 23.55
C LEU A 177 -7.34 -2.52 24.51
N LEU A 178 -8.51 -2.11 24.01
CA LEU A 178 -9.73 -1.94 24.79
C LEU A 178 -10.31 -3.24 25.37
N CYS A 179 -9.98 -4.38 24.79
CA CYS A 179 -10.44 -5.69 25.28
C CYS A 179 -9.63 -6.16 26.50
N LEU A 180 -8.52 -5.50 26.82
CA LEU A 180 -7.62 -5.89 27.90
C LEU A 180 -7.94 -5.10 29.17
N GLU A 181 -8.00 -5.81 30.30
CA GLU A 181 -8.04 -5.15 31.60
C GLU A 181 -6.75 -4.34 31.83
N ARG A 182 -6.85 -3.22 32.56
CA ARG A 182 -5.71 -2.30 32.77
C ARG A 182 -4.47 -2.97 33.36
N GLU A 183 -4.64 -3.98 34.19
CA GLU A 183 -3.55 -4.74 34.80
C GLU A 183 -2.78 -5.60 33.77
N ASN A 184 -3.47 -6.02 32.70
CA ASN A 184 -2.93 -6.85 31.62
C ASN A 184 -2.35 -6.00 30.46
N LEU A 185 -2.53 -4.69 30.47
CA LEU A 185 -1.85 -3.79 29.53
C LEU A 185 -0.35 -3.67 29.86
N PRO A 186 0.51 -3.50 28.84
CA PRO A 186 1.88 -3.03 29.01
C PRO A 186 1.96 -1.78 29.87
N GLU A 187 3.02 -1.61 30.65
CA GLU A 187 3.13 -0.56 31.67
C GLU A 187 2.94 0.84 31.06
N GLU A 188 3.55 1.07 29.91
CA GLU A 188 3.47 2.26 29.08
C GLU A 188 2.03 2.60 28.61
N LEU A 189 1.13 1.60 28.52
CA LEU A 189 -0.23 1.78 28.03
C LEU A 189 -1.28 1.93 29.15
N ARG A 190 -0.93 1.70 30.42
CA ARG A 190 -1.92 1.61 31.51
C ARG A 190 -2.65 2.92 31.78
N ASP A 191 -1.96 4.05 31.63
CA ASP A 191 -2.46 5.39 31.97
C ASP A 191 -3.25 6.07 30.83
N PHE A 192 -3.30 5.47 29.64
CA PHE A 192 -4.07 5.99 28.51
C PHE A 192 -5.58 5.92 28.78
N SER A 193 -6.36 6.88 28.31
CA SER A 193 -7.82 6.76 28.41
C SER A 193 -8.36 5.68 27.46
N ASP A 194 -9.59 5.20 27.67
CA ASP A 194 -10.22 4.25 26.73
C ASP A 194 -10.25 4.83 25.31
N ARG A 195 -10.54 6.14 25.20
CA ARG A 195 -10.52 6.84 23.92
C ARG A 195 -9.15 6.80 23.26
N ASP A 196 -8.07 6.92 24.03
CA ASP A 196 -6.72 6.90 23.46
C ASP A 196 -6.27 5.49 23.08
N LEU A 197 -6.81 4.44 23.72
CA LEU A 197 -6.56 3.04 23.39
C LEU A 197 -7.41 2.52 22.23
N ASP A 198 -8.45 3.25 21.83
CA ASP A 198 -9.28 2.92 20.68
C ASP A 198 -8.50 3.07 19.37
N TYR A 199 -8.18 1.95 18.73
CA TYR A 199 -7.46 1.93 17.45
C TYR A 199 -8.16 2.73 16.37
N ALA A 200 -9.49 2.65 16.30
CA ALA A 200 -10.22 3.43 15.30
C ALA A 200 -10.03 4.92 15.55
N HIS A 201 -9.89 5.35 16.80
CA HIS A 201 -9.68 6.76 17.13
C HIS A 201 -8.27 7.22 16.78
N PHE A 202 -7.22 6.56 17.29
CA PHE A 202 -5.86 7.04 17.09
C PHE A 202 -5.37 6.83 15.65
N CYS A 203 -5.89 5.83 14.92
CA CYS A 203 -5.61 5.66 13.50
C CYS A 203 -6.24 6.78 12.66
N ARG A 204 -7.44 7.26 13.01
CA ARG A 204 -8.06 8.44 12.36
C ARG A 204 -7.25 9.71 12.61
N GLU A 205 -6.73 9.90 13.82
CA GLU A 205 -5.83 11.03 14.09
C GLU A 205 -4.54 10.95 13.26
N LEU A 206 -4.00 9.75 13.05
CA LEU A 206 -2.84 9.54 12.17
C LEU A 206 -3.18 9.82 10.71
N ILE A 207 -4.33 9.38 10.21
CA ILE A 207 -4.81 9.72 8.85
C ILE A 207 -4.83 11.23 8.67
N ASP A 208 -5.44 11.96 9.61
CA ASP A 208 -5.56 13.42 9.51
C ASP A 208 -4.19 14.11 9.60
N ARG A 209 -3.29 13.62 10.45
CA ARG A 209 -1.96 14.23 10.67
C ARG A 209 -0.96 13.97 9.56
N LEU A 210 -1.05 12.81 8.93
CA LEU A 210 -0.18 12.39 7.83
C LEU A 210 -0.84 12.58 6.47
N GLU A 211 -2.01 13.24 6.41
CA GLU A 211 -2.78 13.50 5.19
C GLU A 211 -2.98 12.22 4.36
N MET A 212 -3.30 11.10 5.04
CA MET A 212 -3.33 9.79 4.42
C MET A 212 -4.58 9.57 3.58
N TYR A 213 -4.43 8.78 2.52
CA TYR A 213 -5.52 8.39 1.62
C TYR A 213 -5.65 6.86 1.57
N PRO A 214 -6.88 6.33 1.43
CA PRO A 214 -7.11 4.90 1.37
C PRO A 214 -6.61 4.32 0.03
N VAL A 215 -6.10 3.09 0.07
CA VAL A 215 -5.59 2.35 -1.08
C VAL A 215 -6.26 0.99 -1.15
N GLU A 216 -6.73 0.60 -2.34
CA GLU A 216 -7.26 -0.74 -2.58
C GLU A 216 -6.13 -1.78 -2.52
N GLU A 217 -6.35 -2.92 -1.87
CA GLU A 217 -5.33 -3.98 -1.69
C GLU A 217 -4.74 -4.46 -3.03
N SER A 218 -5.54 -4.46 -4.11
CA SER A 218 -5.12 -4.78 -5.48
C SER A 218 -4.07 -3.82 -6.06
N LEU A 219 -3.92 -2.63 -5.45
CA LEU A 219 -3.00 -1.58 -5.86
C LEU A 219 -1.76 -1.50 -4.97
N SER A 220 -1.67 -2.29 -3.90
CA SER A 220 -0.44 -2.45 -3.11
C SER A 220 0.58 -3.26 -3.92
N PHE A 221 1.41 -2.55 -4.68
CA PHE A 221 2.28 -3.16 -5.66
C PHE A 221 3.73 -2.69 -5.50
N PHE A 222 4.63 -3.64 -5.30
CA PHE A 222 6.06 -3.38 -5.16
C PHE A 222 6.80 -3.52 -6.50
N PHE A 223 7.44 -2.46 -6.97
CA PHE A 223 8.38 -2.52 -8.10
C PHE A 223 9.83 -2.59 -7.61
N SER A 224 10.62 -3.51 -8.18
CA SER A 224 12.06 -3.52 -7.94
C SER A 224 12.73 -2.29 -8.55
N ARG A 225 13.94 -1.96 -8.10
CA ARG A 225 14.65 -0.77 -8.57
C ARG A 225 15.04 -0.92 -10.03
N LYS A 226 15.33 -2.16 -10.44
CA LYS A 226 15.59 -2.51 -11.83
C LYS A 226 14.33 -2.30 -12.68
N GLU A 227 13.16 -2.72 -12.18
CA GLU A 227 11.88 -2.51 -12.85
C GLU A 227 11.58 -1.01 -12.99
N GLN A 228 11.74 -0.23 -11.93
CA GLN A 228 11.52 1.22 -11.96
C GLN A 228 12.49 1.94 -12.89
N LYS A 229 13.78 1.61 -12.84
CA LYS A 229 14.76 2.19 -13.75
C LYS A 229 14.45 1.86 -15.21
N MET A 230 13.99 0.65 -15.49
CA MET A 230 13.58 0.28 -16.84
C MET A 230 12.36 1.10 -17.29
N ILE A 231 11.39 1.32 -16.40
CA ILE A 231 10.21 2.15 -16.68
C ILE A 231 10.62 3.61 -16.93
N GLU A 232 11.47 4.18 -16.08
CA GLU A 232 12.07 5.52 -16.24
C GLU A 232 12.76 5.65 -17.60
N GLU A 233 13.59 4.67 -17.99
CA GLU A 233 14.27 4.64 -19.29
C GLU A 233 13.28 4.57 -20.47
N ILE A 234 12.16 3.83 -20.33
CA ILE A 234 11.10 3.73 -21.36
C ILE A 234 10.38 5.06 -21.52
N LEU A 235 10.05 5.73 -20.42
CA LEU A 235 9.33 7.02 -20.41
C LEU A 235 10.21 8.15 -20.92
N SER A 236 11.48 8.20 -20.48
CA SER A 236 12.47 9.21 -20.91
C SER A 236 12.75 9.20 -22.42
N GLN A 237 12.51 8.07 -23.09
CA GLN A 237 12.71 7.96 -24.54
C GLN A 237 11.56 8.55 -25.36
N HIS A 238 10.43 8.89 -24.73
CA HIS A 238 9.25 9.42 -25.41
C HIS A 238 9.09 10.93 -25.10
N PRO A 239 9.22 11.84 -26.09
CA PRO A 239 9.17 13.29 -25.86
C PRO A 239 7.87 13.82 -25.22
N GLY A 240 6.78 13.05 -25.30
CA GLY A 240 5.50 13.40 -24.67
C GLY A 240 5.32 12.87 -23.25
N TYR A 241 6.20 11.98 -22.78
CA TYR A 241 6.10 11.32 -21.46
C TYR A 241 7.34 11.48 -20.58
N GLU A 242 8.39 12.15 -21.07
CA GLU A 242 9.65 12.39 -20.34
C GLU A 242 9.43 13.04 -18.97
N GLU A 243 8.44 13.92 -18.84
CA GLU A 243 8.10 14.58 -17.57
C GLU A 243 7.63 13.61 -16.48
N PHE A 244 7.09 12.45 -16.86
CA PHE A 244 6.62 11.41 -15.94
C PHE A 244 7.69 10.35 -15.65
N ALA A 245 8.89 10.46 -16.22
CA ALA A 245 9.93 9.46 -16.04
C ALA A 245 10.45 9.38 -14.60
N GLU A 246 10.47 10.52 -13.89
CA GLU A 246 10.93 10.61 -12.49
C GLU A 246 9.80 10.33 -11.46
N ASP A 247 8.57 10.18 -11.94
CA ASP A 247 7.42 9.89 -11.09
C ASP A 247 7.44 8.42 -10.63
N ASP A 248 6.88 8.18 -9.44
CA ASP A 248 6.65 6.82 -8.98
C ASP A 248 5.61 6.15 -9.88
N PHE A 249 6.01 5.12 -10.62
CA PHE A 249 5.10 4.41 -11.51
C PHE A 249 3.91 3.76 -10.76
N GLY A 250 4.10 3.42 -9.49
CA GLY A 250 3.00 3.00 -8.62
C GLY A 250 1.95 4.10 -8.43
N ALA A 251 2.38 5.36 -8.29
CA ALA A 251 1.47 6.51 -8.22
C ALA A 251 0.67 6.69 -9.53
N LEU A 252 1.31 6.55 -10.70
CA LEU A 252 0.60 6.63 -11.98
C LEU A 252 -0.49 5.55 -12.15
N LEU A 253 -0.27 4.36 -11.58
CA LEU A 253 -1.28 3.30 -11.56
C LEU A 253 -2.44 3.64 -10.62
N LEU A 254 -2.14 4.23 -9.46
CA LEU A 254 -3.14 4.72 -8.51
C LEU A 254 -3.97 5.85 -9.11
N ASP A 255 -3.33 6.85 -9.71
CA ASP A 255 -3.98 7.99 -10.37
C ASP A 255 -4.98 7.52 -11.44
N TRP A 256 -4.67 6.44 -12.17
CA TRP A 256 -5.60 5.87 -13.16
C TRP A 256 -6.82 5.26 -12.48
N ASN A 257 -6.63 4.51 -11.39
CA ASN A 257 -7.76 3.97 -10.64
C ASN A 257 -8.61 5.10 -10.04
N GLU A 258 -8.01 6.12 -9.45
CA GLU A 258 -8.70 7.27 -8.88
C GLU A 258 -9.54 8.01 -9.93
N PHE A 259 -8.95 8.31 -11.08
CA PHE A 259 -9.68 8.89 -12.22
C PHE A 259 -10.87 8.03 -12.63
N VAL A 260 -10.71 6.70 -12.70
CA VAL A 260 -11.80 5.77 -13.02
C VAL A 260 -12.88 5.77 -11.93
N GLN A 261 -12.51 5.82 -10.64
CA GLN A 261 -13.48 5.91 -9.54
C GLN A 261 -14.27 7.22 -9.56
N GLU A 262 -13.60 8.34 -9.84
CA GLU A 262 -14.27 9.63 -10.02
C GLU A 262 -15.27 9.56 -11.20
N CYS A 263 -14.85 8.96 -12.32
CA CYS A 263 -15.70 8.72 -13.48
C CYS A 263 -16.88 7.78 -13.17
N CYS A 264 -16.72 6.80 -12.29
CA CYS A 264 -17.78 5.90 -11.85
C CYS A 264 -18.81 6.59 -10.95
N THR A 265 -18.41 7.59 -10.17
CA THR A 265 -19.29 8.27 -9.20
C THR A 265 -19.99 9.47 -9.82
N ASN A 266 -19.26 10.56 -10.04
CA ASN A 266 -19.70 11.78 -10.73
C ASN A 266 -18.47 12.65 -11.02
N PHE A 267 -17.94 12.57 -12.23
CA PHE A 267 -16.75 13.34 -12.62
C PHE A 267 -17.07 14.84 -12.67
N GLU A 268 -16.44 15.64 -11.82
CA GLU A 268 -16.75 17.07 -11.69
C GLU A 268 -15.90 17.97 -12.59
N GLY A 269 -14.82 17.42 -13.14
CA GLY A 269 -13.89 18.16 -13.99
C GLY A 269 -14.44 18.56 -15.37
N ASP A 270 -13.63 19.33 -16.08
CA ASP A 270 -13.88 19.81 -17.44
C ASP A 270 -13.35 18.85 -18.53
N LEU A 271 -13.50 19.24 -19.80
CA LEU A 271 -13.03 18.43 -20.93
C LEU A 271 -11.50 18.28 -20.98
N TRP A 272 -10.75 19.25 -20.48
CA TRP A 272 -9.30 19.19 -20.44
C TRP A 272 -8.83 18.22 -19.34
N GLU A 273 -9.39 18.31 -18.14
CA GLU A 273 -9.11 17.39 -17.02
C GLU A 273 -9.45 15.95 -17.40
N TYR A 274 -10.60 15.73 -18.03
CA TYR A 274 -10.98 14.40 -18.51
C TYR A 274 -9.97 13.85 -19.53
N ARG A 275 -9.48 14.68 -20.46
CA ARG A 275 -8.44 14.29 -21.43
C ARG A 275 -7.10 14.00 -20.77
N MET A 276 -6.75 14.71 -19.70
CA MET A 276 -5.53 14.41 -18.92
C MET A 276 -5.63 13.02 -18.28
N GLY A 277 -6.79 12.67 -17.71
CA GLY A 277 -7.03 11.32 -17.21
C GLY A 277 -6.91 10.23 -18.29
N LEU A 278 -7.35 10.51 -19.53
CA LEU A 278 -7.14 9.58 -20.65
C LEU A 278 -5.67 9.45 -21.07
N GLN A 279 -4.92 10.56 -21.06
CA GLN A 279 -3.49 10.57 -21.37
C GLN A 279 -2.68 9.74 -20.36
N LEU A 280 -3.09 9.73 -19.09
CA LEU A 280 -2.48 8.85 -18.08
C LEU A 280 -2.51 7.38 -18.52
N ARG A 281 -3.62 6.93 -19.10
CA ARG A 281 -3.74 5.56 -19.61
C ARG A 281 -2.83 5.29 -20.81
N ASP A 282 -2.55 6.29 -21.64
CA ASP A 282 -1.58 6.20 -22.73
C ASP A 282 -0.15 6.03 -22.22
N ILE A 283 0.22 6.75 -21.16
CA ILE A 283 1.53 6.60 -20.49
C ILE A 283 1.70 5.15 -20.01
N LEU A 284 0.71 4.63 -19.30
CA LEU A 284 0.69 3.25 -18.81
C LEU A 284 0.74 2.24 -19.96
N HIS A 285 0.05 2.52 -21.07
CA HIS A 285 0.08 1.68 -22.27
C HIS A 285 1.45 1.65 -22.95
N HIS A 286 2.11 2.80 -23.07
CA HIS A 286 3.46 2.91 -23.64
C HIS A 286 4.46 2.03 -22.88
N VAL A 287 4.40 2.06 -21.54
CA VAL A 287 5.20 1.18 -20.69
C VAL A 287 4.87 -0.30 -20.94
N LEU A 288 3.59 -0.68 -20.99
CA LEU A 288 3.17 -2.06 -21.27
C LEU A 288 3.61 -2.60 -22.64
N CYS A 289 3.74 -1.73 -23.64
CA CYS A 289 4.19 -2.09 -24.98
C CYS A 289 5.70 -2.37 -25.02
N ALA A 290 6.47 -1.68 -24.18
CA ALA A 290 7.93 -1.82 -24.11
C ALA A 290 8.42 -2.82 -23.05
N CYS A 291 7.62 -3.09 -22.01
CA CYS A 291 7.99 -4.01 -20.93
C CYS A 291 7.95 -5.49 -21.35
N GLU A 292 8.89 -6.27 -20.83
CA GLU A 292 8.94 -7.72 -20.95
C GLU A 292 8.25 -8.42 -19.76
N GLU A 293 8.05 -9.73 -19.88
CA GLU A 293 7.57 -10.57 -18.78
C GLU A 293 8.65 -10.76 -17.69
N PRO A 294 8.28 -10.93 -16.41
CA PRO A 294 6.91 -11.03 -15.86
C PRO A 294 6.26 -9.68 -15.53
N LEU A 295 7.01 -8.57 -15.61
CA LEU A 295 6.54 -7.25 -15.20
C LEU A 295 5.27 -6.83 -15.96
N LYS A 296 5.24 -7.07 -17.27
CA LYS A 296 4.08 -6.78 -18.12
C LYS A 296 2.79 -7.43 -17.61
N SER A 297 2.81 -8.74 -17.34
CA SER A 297 1.64 -9.44 -16.81
C SER A 297 1.21 -8.88 -15.45
N ARG A 298 2.17 -8.53 -14.58
CA ARG A 298 1.84 -7.95 -13.28
C ARG A 298 1.15 -6.60 -13.40
N ILE A 299 1.66 -5.70 -14.26
CA ILE A 299 1.01 -4.39 -14.52
C ILE A 299 -0.38 -4.59 -15.13
N LEU A 300 -0.56 -5.55 -16.04
CA LEU A 300 -1.87 -5.84 -16.64
C LEU A 300 -2.90 -6.32 -15.62
N GLU A 301 -2.50 -7.11 -14.63
CA GLU A 301 -3.42 -7.58 -13.60
C GLU A 301 -3.93 -6.42 -12.73
N VAL A 302 -3.06 -5.46 -12.40
CA VAL A 302 -3.44 -4.24 -11.66
C VAL A 302 -4.43 -3.39 -12.46
N LEU A 303 -4.22 -3.23 -13.77
CA LEU A 303 -5.09 -2.40 -14.62
C LEU A 303 -6.42 -3.04 -14.99
N LYS A 304 -6.57 -4.34 -14.77
CA LYS A 304 -7.71 -5.12 -15.25
C LYS A 304 -9.05 -4.63 -14.70
N GLU A 305 -9.13 -4.41 -13.39
CA GLU A 305 -10.36 -3.96 -12.74
C GLU A 305 -10.70 -2.50 -13.10
N PRO A 306 -9.78 -1.51 -12.99
CA PRO A 306 -10.03 -0.15 -13.45
C PRO A 306 -10.43 -0.08 -14.93
N ASP A 307 -9.72 -0.80 -15.81
CA ASP A 307 -10.04 -0.81 -17.25
C ASP A 307 -11.45 -1.38 -17.49
N GLU A 308 -11.85 -2.43 -16.77
CA GLU A 308 -13.19 -3.03 -16.90
C GLU A 308 -14.29 -2.10 -16.37
N LYS A 309 -14.08 -1.47 -15.20
CA LYS A 309 -14.99 -0.43 -14.65
C LYS A 309 -15.18 0.70 -15.66
N PHE A 310 -14.09 1.22 -16.22
CA PHE A 310 -14.13 2.30 -17.20
C PHE A 310 -14.90 1.91 -18.47
N ARG A 311 -14.66 0.71 -19.03
CA ARG A 311 -15.40 0.20 -20.19
C ARG A 311 -16.90 0.16 -19.97
N GLN A 312 -17.35 -0.22 -18.77
CA GLN A 312 -18.76 -0.37 -18.44
C GLN A 312 -19.50 0.98 -18.35
N ILE A 313 -18.79 2.06 -18.03
CA ILE A 313 -19.37 3.40 -17.90
C ILE A 313 -19.27 4.24 -19.18
N LEU A 314 -18.48 3.83 -20.17
CA LEU A 314 -18.41 4.49 -21.48
C LEU A 314 -19.74 4.38 -22.25
N ILE A 315 -20.17 5.51 -22.80
CA ILE A 315 -21.35 5.67 -23.66
C ILE A 315 -20.99 6.45 -24.92
N ASP A 316 -21.88 6.38 -25.93
CA ASP A 316 -21.71 7.08 -27.21
C ASP A 316 -20.39 6.75 -27.95
N ASN A 317 -20.07 5.46 -28.03
CA ASN A 317 -18.84 4.92 -28.61
C ASN A 317 -18.73 5.08 -30.16
N ARG A 318 -19.56 5.96 -30.75
CA ARG A 318 -19.55 6.28 -32.19
C ARG A 318 -18.45 7.28 -32.54
N LYS A 319 -17.94 8.00 -31.54
CA LYS A 319 -16.96 9.07 -31.66
C LYS A 319 -15.77 8.81 -30.75
N ARG A 320 -14.65 9.42 -31.09
CA ARG A 320 -13.43 9.40 -30.30
C ARG A 320 -13.20 10.74 -29.65
N LEU A 321 -12.76 10.73 -28.40
CA LEU A 321 -12.40 11.94 -27.67
C LEU A 321 -10.90 12.22 -27.76
N ASP A 322 -10.37 12.28 -28.98
CA ASP A 322 -8.95 12.57 -29.18
C ASP A 322 -8.61 14.02 -28.72
N GLY A 323 -7.39 14.22 -28.24
CA GLY A 323 -6.85 15.54 -27.93
C GLY A 323 -6.58 16.37 -29.20
N PRO A 324 -6.58 17.71 -29.10
CA PRO A 324 -6.22 18.55 -30.24
C PRO A 324 -4.75 18.30 -30.65
N GLY A 325 -4.55 17.59 -31.77
CA GLY A 325 -3.23 17.31 -32.34
C GLY A 325 -2.68 15.91 -32.08
N THR A 326 -3.38 15.05 -31.33
CA THR A 326 -2.96 13.69 -30.97
C THR A 326 -3.88 12.64 -31.57
N SER A 327 -4.06 12.65 -32.89
CA SER A 327 -4.72 11.53 -33.56
C SER A 327 -3.74 10.36 -33.68
N SER A 328 -3.62 9.56 -32.61
CA SER A 328 -2.98 8.25 -32.69
C SER A 328 -3.82 7.35 -33.59
N PRO A 329 -3.23 6.65 -34.57
CA PRO A 329 -3.95 5.68 -35.39
C PRO A 329 -4.38 4.44 -34.59
N GLU A 330 -3.91 4.27 -33.34
CA GLU A 330 -4.24 3.14 -32.50
C GLU A 330 -5.65 3.30 -31.88
N GLU A 331 -6.43 2.21 -31.95
CA GLU A 331 -7.77 2.12 -31.39
C GLU A 331 -7.70 1.71 -29.91
N HIS A 332 -7.50 2.71 -29.05
CA HIS A 332 -7.59 2.50 -27.61
C HIS A 332 -9.02 2.69 -27.12
N PHE A 333 -9.51 1.75 -26.29
CA PHE A 333 -10.90 1.76 -25.83
C PHE A 333 -11.24 2.99 -24.98
N TRP A 334 -10.26 3.55 -24.25
CA TRP A 334 -10.48 4.66 -23.33
C TRP A 334 -10.82 5.97 -24.05
N TYR A 335 -10.52 6.10 -25.34
CA TYR A 335 -10.95 7.23 -26.18
C TYR A 335 -12.32 7.00 -26.86
N ASN A 336 -12.86 5.77 -26.84
CA ASN A 336 -14.05 5.39 -27.61
C ASN A 336 -15.34 5.66 -26.82
N GLY A 337 -15.74 6.93 -26.77
CA GLY A 337 -16.96 7.38 -26.10
C GLY A 337 -16.67 8.43 -25.03
N VAL A 338 -17.67 8.70 -24.21
CA VAL A 338 -17.59 9.54 -23.01
C VAL A 338 -18.26 8.82 -21.85
N ILE A 339 -17.86 9.11 -20.63
CA ILE A 339 -18.46 8.51 -19.44
C ILE A 339 -19.94 8.87 -19.29
N ARG A 340 -20.73 7.92 -18.76
CA ARG A 340 -22.15 8.13 -18.44
C ARG A 340 -22.35 9.18 -17.35
N ASN A 341 -21.48 9.20 -16.35
CA ASN A 341 -21.63 10.02 -15.14
C ASN A 341 -20.85 11.34 -15.26
N ALA A 342 -20.88 11.95 -16.46
CA ALA A 342 -20.26 13.26 -16.70
C ALA A 342 -21.00 14.36 -15.91
N GLY A 343 -20.24 15.12 -15.12
CA GLY A 343 -20.71 16.27 -14.36
C GLY A 343 -21.14 17.44 -15.25
N HIS A 344 -21.45 18.58 -14.63
CA HIS A 344 -21.94 19.76 -15.34
C HIS A 344 -20.88 20.34 -16.29
N GLU A 345 -19.63 20.47 -15.84
CA GLU A 345 -18.54 21.11 -16.59
C GLU A 345 -18.19 20.32 -17.85
N LEU A 346 -17.85 19.02 -17.71
CA LEU A 346 -17.59 18.14 -18.85
C LEU A 346 -18.73 18.13 -19.87
N ARG A 347 -20.00 18.01 -19.44
CA ARG A 347 -21.15 18.01 -20.38
C ARG A 347 -21.25 19.33 -21.15
N ARG A 348 -21.06 20.46 -20.47
CA ARG A 348 -21.09 21.79 -21.11
C ARG A 348 -20.00 21.87 -22.18
N ASP A 349 -18.81 21.39 -21.89
CA ASP A 349 -17.68 21.51 -22.80
C ASP A 349 -17.76 20.52 -23.96
N LEU A 350 -18.30 19.31 -23.74
CA LEU A 350 -18.68 18.38 -24.82
C LEU A 350 -19.72 18.99 -25.78
N ILE A 351 -20.71 19.73 -25.27
CA ILE A 351 -21.68 20.45 -26.12
C ILE A 351 -20.98 21.52 -26.96
N ARG A 352 -20.07 22.29 -26.35
CA ARG A 352 -19.31 23.34 -27.04
C ARG A 352 -18.38 22.78 -28.11
N ASP A 353 -17.73 21.66 -27.82
CA ASP A 353 -16.87 20.92 -28.74
C ASP A 353 -17.67 20.23 -29.86
N GLY A 354 -19.00 20.18 -29.74
CA GLY A 354 -19.89 19.64 -30.76
C GLY A 354 -20.05 18.12 -30.69
N TRP A 355 -19.72 17.50 -29.56
CA TRP A 355 -19.84 16.05 -29.34
C TRP A 355 -21.23 15.51 -29.68
N TYR A 356 -22.29 16.25 -29.34
CA TYR A 356 -23.67 15.82 -29.58
C TYR A 356 -24.24 16.21 -30.95
N LYS A 357 -23.45 16.83 -31.84
CA LYS A 357 -23.88 17.09 -33.22
C LYS A 357 -23.91 15.77 -34.02
N PRO A 358 -24.89 15.56 -34.92
CA PRO A 358 -25.06 14.30 -35.64
C PRO A 358 -23.84 13.83 -36.43
#